data_AF-A0A9E0HMW4-F1
#
_entry.id   AF-A0A9E0HMW4-F1
#
_cell.length_a   1.000
_cell.length_b   1.000
_cell.length_c   1.000
_cell.angle_alpha   90.00
_cell.angle_beta   90.00
_cell.angle_gamma   90.00
#
_symmetry.space_group_name_H-M   'P 1'
#
loop_
_entity.id
_entity.type
_entity.pdbx_description
1 polymer ?
#
loop_
_entity_poly.entity_id
_entity_poly.type
_entity_poly.pdbx_seq_one_letter_code
_entity_poly.pdbx_strand_id
1 'polypeptide(L)' 'TNDWNGTSENSMNWGEELPEGTYYYVLDLGTDADPLTGYIYIRR' A
#
# COMPACT_ATOMS: atom_id res chain seq x y z
N THR A 1 12.00 -3.88 7.15
CA THR A 1 10.82 -4.44 7.85
C THR A 1 9.59 -3.82 7.23
N ASN A 2 8.47 -4.52 7.18
CA ASN A 2 7.22 -3.94 6.67
C ASN A 2 6.57 -3.13 7.79
N ASP A 3 6.96 -1.85 7.88
CA ASP A 3 6.52 -0.93 8.95
C ASP A 3 5.40 0.01 8.49
N TRP A 4 4.83 -0.23 7.30
CA TRP A 4 3.79 0.63 6.74
C TRP A 4 2.48 0.47 7.52
N ASN A 5 1.94 1.59 8.01
CA ASN A 5 0.82 1.63 8.96
C ASN A 5 -0.48 2.24 8.40
N GLY A 6 -0.60 2.39 7.08
CA GLY A 6 -1.79 3.00 6.45
C GLY A 6 -1.68 4.51 6.19
N THR A 7 -0.48 5.09 6.36
CA THR A 7 -0.22 6.50 6.05
C THR A 7 0.33 6.66 4.63
N SER A 8 -0.04 7.74 3.95
CA SER A 8 0.47 8.05 2.62
C SER A 8 1.96 8.44 2.69
N GLU A 9 2.78 7.81 1.85
CA GLU A 9 4.17 8.21 1.58
C GLU A 9 4.27 9.03 0.26
N ASN A 10 3.14 9.50 -0.27
CA ASN A 10 3.15 10.39 -1.43
C ASN A 10 3.39 11.83 -0.97
N SER A 11 4.22 12.59 -1.68
CA SER A 11 4.59 13.97 -1.32
C SER A 11 3.39 14.92 -1.18
N MET A 12 2.27 14.63 -1.85
CA MET A 12 1.07 15.47 -1.78
C MET A 12 0.36 15.36 -0.42
N ASN A 13 0.38 14.18 0.22
CA ASN A 13 -0.36 13.88 1.46
C ASN A 13 0.52 13.06 2.43
N TRP A 14 1.81 13.42 2.56
CA TRP A 14 2.77 12.63 3.33
C TRP A 14 2.40 12.59 4.82
N GLY A 15 2.27 11.38 5.39
CA GLY A 15 1.97 11.16 6.80
C GLY A 15 0.48 11.23 7.17
N GLU A 16 -0.40 11.52 6.22
CA GLU A 16 -1.85 11.49 6.44
C GLU A 16 -2.40 10.07 6.28
N GLU A 17 -3.48 9.75 7.00
CA GLU A 17 -4.21 8.50 6.76
C GLU A 17 -4.79 8.48 5.35
N LEU A 18 -4.73 7.30 4.73
CA LEU A 18 -5.34 7.14 3.42
C LEU A 18 -6.87 7.33 3.47
N PRO A 19 -7.45 8.09 2.53
CA PRO A 19 -8.90 8.20 2.41
C PRO A 19 -9.53 6.88 1.96
N GLU A 20 -10.85 6.76 2.14
CA GLU A 20 -11.61 5.64 1.56
C GLU A 20 -11.40 5.56 0.05
N GLY A 21 -11.15 4.36 -0.45
CA GLY A 21 -10.78 4.19 -1.84
C GLY A 21 -10.19 2.83 -2.16
N THR A 22 -9.96 2.61 -3.45
CA THR A 22 -9.28 1.41 -3.96
C THR A 22 -7.80 1.72 -4.15
N TYR A 23 -6.95 0.93 -3.51
CA TYR A 23 -5.50 1.06 -3.58
C TYR A 23 -4.91 -0.19 -4.19
N TYR A 24 -4.08 -0.02 -5.21
CA TYR A 24 -3.38 -1.11 -5.88
C TYR A 24 -2.01 -1.32 -5.24
N TYR A 25 -1.59 -2.57 -5.14
CA TYR A 25 -0.26 -2.90 -4.62
C TYR A 25 0.47 -3.88 -5.53
N VAL A 26 1.78 -3.78 -5.47
CA VAL A 26 2.74 -4.79 -5.92
C VAL A 26 3.56 -5.17 -4.70
N LEU A 27 3.54 -6.45 -4.33
CA LEU A 27 4.26 -6.99 -3.19
C LEU A 27 5.32 -7.97 -3.68
N ASP A 28 6.58 -7.56 -3.57
CA ASP A 28 7.74 -8.40 -3.82
C ASP A 28 8.23 -8.99 -2.49
N LEU A 29 8.34 -10.33 -2.43
CA LEU A 29 8.78 -11.06 -1.24
C LEU A 29 10.31 -11.23 -1.18
N GLY A 30 11.06 -10.74 -2.17
CA GLY A 30 12.51 -10.89 -2.26
C GLY A 30 12.95 -12.33 -2.57
N THR A 31 12.10 -13.08 -3.28
CA THR A 31 12.35 -14.45 -3.75
C THR A 31 12.34 -14.47 -5.27
N ASP A 32 12.75 -15.57 -5.90
CA ASP A 32 12.68 -15.72 -7.37
C ASP A 32 11.25 -15.93 -7.91
N ALA A 33 10.23 -15.87 -7.05
CA ALA A 33 8.82 -15.97 -7.44
C ALA A 33 8.28 -14.64 -7.99
N ASP A 34 7.24 -14.71 -8.82
CA ASP A 34 6.58 -13.53 -9.37
C ASP A 34 5.98 -12.64 -8.26
N PRO A 35 6.05 -11.30 -8.41
CA PRO A 35 5.43 -10.37 -7.47
C PRO A 35 3.92 -10.57 -7.36
N LEU A 36 3.39 -10.47 -6.14
CA LEU A 36 1.96 -10.51 -5.90
C LEU A 36 1.36 -9.14 -6.24
N THR A 37 0.28 -9.13 -7.01
CA THR A 37 -0.44 -7.90 -7.34
C THR A 37 -1.90 -8.01 -6.95
N GLY A 38 -2.51 -6.87 -6.63
CA GLY A 38 -3.91 -6.85 -6.21
C GLY A 38 -4.36 -5.45 -5.82
N TYR A 39 -5.51 -5.40 -5.16
CA TYR A 39 -6.05 -4.17 -4.61
C TYR A 39 -6.67 -4.41 -3.24
N ILE A 40 -6.68 -3.36 -2.43
CA ILE A 40 -7.46 -3.28 -1.19
C ILE A 40 -8.47 -2.14 -1.32
N TYR A 41 -9.63 -2.32 -0.70
CA TYR A 41 -10.61 -1.25 -0.56
C TYR A 41 -10.68 -0.84 0.91
N ILE A 42 -10.37 0.44 1.18
CA ILE A 42 -10.47 1.04 2.50
C ILE A 42 -11.87 1.65 2.65
N ARG A 43 -12.58 1.27 3.72
CA ARG A 43 -13.92 1.77 4.09
C ARG A 43 -13.97 2.05 5.59
N ARG A 44 -14.66 3.12 6.01
CA ARG A 44 -14.87 3.49 7.42
C ARG A 44 -16.33 3.31 7.85
#